data_AF-A0A3D0PM25-F1
#
_entry.id   AF-A0A3D0PM25-F1
#
_cell.length_a   1.000
_cell.length_b   1.000
_cell.length_c   1.000
_cell.angle_alpha   90.00
_cell.angle_beta   90.00
_cell.angle_gamma   90.00
#
_symmetry.space_group_name_H-M   'P 1'
#
loop_
_entity.id
_entity.type
_entity.pdbx_description
1 polymer ?
#
loop_
_entity_poly.entity_id
_entity_poly.type
_entity_poly.pdbx_seq_one_letter_code
_entity_poly.pdbx_strand_id
1 'polypeptide(L)'
;CELHGVKGGMNHCQDEMKSAVKAGYWNLFSFNPALKAEGKNPFTLTSKPGDGTYQNFLNNETRYSRLTRSFPERAEKLFTASEEAAQERYEHLLKLVELYK
;
A
#
# COMPACT_ATOMS: atom_id res chain seq x y z
N CYS A 1 3.69 -13.63 -4.91
CA CYS A 1 3.29 -14.37 -6.13
C CYS A 1 4.43 -14.24 -7.13
N GLU A 2 4.83 -15.32 -7.80
CA GLU A 2 5.92 -15.29 -8.79
C GLU A 2 5.65 -14.29 -9.92
N LEU A 3 4.37 -14.12 -10.32
CA LEU A 3 3.98 -13.20 -11.39
C LEU A 3 4.24 -11.71 -11.08
N HIS A 4 4.44 -11.33 -9.81
CA HIS A 4 4.86 -9.97 -9.50
C HIS A 4 6.30 -9.72 -9.92
N GLY A 5 7.12 -10.77 -9.97
CA GLY A 5 8.53 -10.73 -10.34
C GLY A 5 9.35 -9.83 -9.42
N VAL A 6 9.34 -10.15 -8.13
CA VAL A 6 10.11 -9.47 -7.08
C VAL A 6 11.61 -9.55 -7.37
N LYS A 7 12.31 -8.42 -7.33
CA LYS A 7 13.76 -8.37 -7.53
C LYS A 7 14.48 -9.23 -6.48
N GLY A 8 15.40 -10.08 -6.93
CA GLY A 8 16.05 -11.06 -6.06
C GLY A 8 15.26 -12.36 -5.83
N GLY A 9 14.05 -12.48 -6.39
CA GLY A 9 13.25 -13.70 -6.36
C GLY A 9 12.45 -13.91 -5.07
N MET A 10 11.74 -15.04 -5.00
CA MET A 10 10.76 -15.32 -3.94
C MET A 10 11.37 -15.51 -2.54
N ASN A 11 12.69 -15.68 -2.43
CA ASN A 11 13.39 -15.68 -1.14
C ASN A 11 13.22 -14.36 -0.38
N HIS A 12 12.93 -13.25 -1.07
CA HIS A 12 12.67 -11.93 -0.49
C HIS A 12 11.18 -11.58 -0.35
N CYS A 13 10.27 -12.56 -0.49
CA CYS A 13 8.83 -12.25 -0.48
C CYS A 13 8.34 -11.60 0.82
N GLN A 14 8.93 -11.93 1.97
CA GLN A 14 8.60 -11.32 3.25
C GLN A 14 9.10 -9.87 3.35
N ASP A 15 10.29 -9.60 2.81
CA ASP A 15 10.83 -8.24 2.71
C ASP A 15 9.95 -7.39 1.80
N GLU A 16 9.44 -7.96 0.71
CA GLU A 16 8.55 -7.28 -0.22
C GLU A 16 7.20 -6.95 0.43
N MET A 17 6.60 -7.89 1.18
CA MET A 17 5.38 -7.64 1.95
C MET A 17 5.58 -6.52 2.99
N LYS A 18 6.71 -6.54 3.69
CA LYS A 18 7.07 -5.47 4.65
C LYS A 18 7.24 -4.12 3.95
N SER A 19 7.86 -4.12 2.77
CA SER A 19 8.09 -2.91 1.98
C SER A 19 6.79 -2.33 1.43
N ALA A 20 5.86 -3.18 0.99
CA ALA A 20 4.53 -2.76 0.53
C ALA A 20 3.76 -1.99 1.63
N VAL A 21 3.83 -2.46 2.87
CA VAL A 21 3.19 -1.76 4.00
C VAL A 21 3.94 -0.48 4.36
N LYS A 22 5.26 -0.53 4.44
CA LYS A 22 6.10 0.62 4.81
C LYS A 22 5.97 1.78 3.82
N ALA A 23 5.91 1.46 2.54
CA ALA A 23 5.77 2.42 1.46
C ALA A 23 4.36 3.03 1.36
N GLY A 24 3.37 2.53 2.11
CA GLY A 24 1.98 2.97 2.02
C GLY A 24 1.19 2.35 0.86
N TYR A 25 1.79 1.39 0.13
CA TYR A 25 1.10 0.68 -0.94
C TYR A 25 -0.02 -0.22 -0.41
N TRP A 26 0.23 -0.91 0.71
CA TRP A 26 -0.75 -1.78 1.35
C TRP A 26 -1.02 -1.34 2.79
N ASN A 27 -2.28 -1.07 3.14
CA ASN A 27 -2.67 -0.66 4.48
C ASN A 27 -3.15 -1.85 5.31
N LEU A 28 -2.80 -1.87 6.59
CA LEU A 28 -3.22 -2.90 7.54
C LEU A 28 -4.27 -2.31 8.46
N PHE A 29 -5.47 -2.87 8.42
CA PHE A 29 -6.57 -2.49 9.28
C PHE A 29 -7.47 -3.70 9.57
N SER A 30 -8.30 -3.58 10.60
CA SER A 30 -9.31 -4.57 10.95
C SER A 30 -10.62 -3.89 11.35
N PHE A 31 -11.72 -4.61 11.19
CA PHE A 31 -13.03 -4.18 11.66
C PHE A 31 -13.62 -5.27 12.54
N ASN A 32 -13.84 -4.98 13.82
CA ASN A 32 -14.47 -5.87 14.80
C ASN A 32 -15.85 -5.34 15.20
N PRO A 33 -16.95 -5.90 14.66
CA PRO A 33 -18.31 -5.45 14.97
C PRO A 33 -18.69 -5.54 16.45
N ALA A 34 -18.10 -6.46 17.21
CA ALA A 34 -18.42 -6.65 18.62
C ALA A 34 -18.05 -5.41 19.47
N LEU A 35 -16.95 -4.74 19.13
CA LEU A 35 -16.52 -3.51 19.81
C LEU A 35 -17.56 -2.39 19.71
N LYS A 36 -18.30 -2.33 18.59
CA LYS A 36 -19.38 -1.37 18.42
C LYS A 36 -20.51 -1.59 19.44
N ALA A 37 -20.83 -2.85 19.76
CA ALA A 37 -21.84 -3.18 20.77
C ALA A 37 -21.38 -2.80 22.19
N GLU A 38 -20.07 -2.75 22.42
CA GLU A 38 -19.44 -2.29 23.67
C GLU A 38 -19.25 -0.76 23.73
N GLY A 39 -19.69 -0.01 22.71
CA GLY A 39 -19.47 1.44 22.62
C GLY A 39 -18.01 1.83 22.34
N LYS A 40 -17.19 0.91 21.82
CA LYS A 40 -15.79 1.13 21.42
C LYS A 40 -15.69 1.23 19.90
N ASN A 41 -14.59 1.81 19.43
CA ASN A 41 -14.32 1.93 18.00
C ASN A 41 -14.11 0.54 17.35
N PRO A 42 -14.98 0.08 16.43
CA PRO A 42 -14.81 -1.19 15.73
C PRO A 42 -13.69 -1.20 14.69
N PHE A 43 -13.22 -0.05 14.22
CA PHE A 43 -12.24 0.04 13.14
C PHE A 43 -10.85 0.38 13.71
N THR A 44 -9.86 -0.47 13.42
CA THR A 44 -8.48 -0.25 13.84
C THR A 44 -7.58 -0.17 12.61
N LEU A 45 -6.86 0.95 12.45
CA LEU A 45 -5.80 1.12 11.45
C LEU A 45 -4.45 0.94 12.14
N THR A 46 -3.66 -0.07 11.74
CA THR A 46 -2.37 -0.40 12.36
C THR A 46 -1.16 -0.04 11.50
N SER A 47 -1.34 0.05 10.17
CA SER A 47 -0.29 0.58 9.29
C SER A 47 -0.10 2.09 9.47
N LYS A 48 1.14 2.54 9.35
CA LYS A 48 1.55 3.96 9.36
C LYS A 48 1.37 4.62 7.99
N PRO A 49 1.44 5.96 7.87
CA PRO A 49 1.53 6.60 6.55
C PRO A 49 2.77 6.08 5.80
N GLY A 50 2.70 6.14 4.46
CA GLY A 50 3.85 5.81 3.61
C GLY A 50 5.07 6.69 3.94
N ASP A 51 6.26 6.12 3.86
CA ASP A 51 7.53 6.76 4.25
C ASP A 51 8.27 7.45 3.09
N GLY A 52 7.60 7.68 1.96
CA GLY A 52 8.20 8.26 0.75
C GLY A 52 8.95 7.25 -0.13
N THR A 53 8.86 5.94 0.15
CA THR A 53 9.51 4.90 -0.67
C THR A 53 8.57 4.23 -1.69
N TYR A 54 7.41 4.81 -1.97
CA TYR A 54 6.39 4.22 -2.86
C TYR A 54 6.92 3.88 -4.26
N GLN A 55 7.57 4.85 -4.92
CA GLN A 55 8.15 4.62 -6.25
C GLN A 55 9.27 3.58 -6.23
N ASN A 56 10.04 3.48 -5.14
CA ASN A 56 11.07 2.44 -4.99
C ASN A 56 10.44 1.05 -4.89
N PHE A 57 9.33 0.92 -4.14
CA PHE A 57 8.57 -0.32 -4.05
C PHE A 57 8.05 -0.76 -5.43
N LEU A 58 7.42 0.14 -6.20
CA LEU A 58 6.95 -0.20 -7.55
C LEU A 58 8.11 -0.69 -8.44
N ASN A 59 9.23 0.02 -8.43
CA ASN A 59 10.40 -0.35 -9.24
C ASN A 59 11.07 -1.67 -8.81
N ASN A 60 10.73 -2.22 -7.63
CA ASN A 60 11.25 -3.49 -7.16
C ASN A 60 10.53 -4.70 -7.77
N GLU A 61 9.39 -4.50 -8.44
CA GLU A 61 8.62 -5.57 -9.05
C GLU A 61 8.62 -5.47 -10.59
N THR A 62 8.79 -6.61 -11.25
CA THR A 62 8.85 -6.71 -12.71
C THR A 62 7.53 -6.31 -13.37
N ARG A 63 6.39 -6.54 -12.71
CA ARG A 63 5.07 -6.13 -13.22
C ARG A 63 4.95 -4.61 -13.44
N TYR A 64 5.73 -3.81 -12.71
CA TYR A 64 5.79 -2.35 -12.89
C TYR A 64 6.97 -1.94 -13.78
N SER A 65 8.18 -2.44 -13.51
CA SER A 65 9.38 -2.06 -14.29
C SER A 65 9.33 -2.47 -15.77
N ARG A 66 8.45 -3.39 -16.16
CA ARG A 66 8.18 -3.67 -17.59
C ARG A 66 7.54 -2.48 -18.30
N LEU A 67 6.67 -1.73 -17.62
CA LEU A 67 5.99 -0.57 -18.18
C LEU A 67 6.97 0.59 -18.38
N THR A 68 7.87 0.83 -17.43
CA THR A 68 8.87 1.91 -17.53
C THR A 68 9.81 1.74 -18.71
N ARG A 69 10.17 0.49 -19.05
CA ARG A 69 11.01 0.18 -20.22
C ARG A 69 10.28 0.38 -21.55
N SER A 70 9.00 0.03 -21.58
CA SER A 70 8.23 0.00 -22.83
C SER A 70 7.58 1.35 -23.15
N PHE A 71 7.14 2.07 -22.12
CA PHE A 71 6.37 3.31 -22.23
C PHE A 71 6.73 4.26 -21.07
N PRO A 72 7.94 4.84 -21.05
CA PRO A 72 8.47 5.60 -19.90
C PRO A 72 7.57 6.77 -19.47
N GLU A 73 7.14 7.63 -20.40
CA GLU A 73 6.27 8.78 -20.10
C GLU A 73 4.91 8.35 -19.53
N ARG A 74 4.35 7.25 -20.06
CA ARG A 74 3.09 6.70 -19.55
C ARG A 74 3.27 6.09 -18.16
N ALA A 75 4.42 5.45 -17.91
CA ALA A 75 4.72 4.86 -16.62
C ALA A 75 4.83 5.94 -15.54
N GLU A 76 5.54 7.04 -15.82
CA GLU A 76 5.64 8.19 -14.91
C GLU A 76 4.25 8.71 -14.52
N LYS A 77 3.41 9.03 -15.52
CA LYS A 77 2.04 9.51 -15.27
C LYS A 77 1.22 8.55 -14.41
N LEU A 78 1.27 7.25 -14.71
CA LEU A 78 0.49 6.24 -13.99
C LEU A 78 1.02 6.00 -12.58
N PHE A 79 2.33 6.07 -12.38
CA PHE A 79 2.95 5.80 -11.08
C PHE A 79 2.78 6.99 -10.13
N THR A 80 2.82 8.23 -10.63
CA THR A 80 2.43 9.41 -9.84
C THR A 80 0.97 9.30 -9.40
N ALA A 81 0.05 9.03 -10.34
CA ALA A 81 -1.37 8.86 -10.00
C ALA A 81 -1.62 7.70 -9.02
N SER A 82 -0.84 6.62 -9.11
CA SER A 82 -0.93 5.48 -8.19
C SER A 82 -0.49 5.85 -6.76
N GLU A 83 0.55 6.67 -6.62
CA GLU A 83 1.03 7.16 -5.32
C GLU A 83 0.03 8.13 -4.69
N GLU A 84 -0.50 9.08 -5.48
CA GLU A 84 -1.58 9.97 -5.05
C GLU A 84 -2.80 9.18 -4.55
N ALA A 85 -3.26 8.18 -5.32
CA ALA A 85 -4.37 7.33 -4.93
C ALA A 85 -4.08 6.49 -3.67
N ALA A 86 -2.82 6.12 -3.42
CA ALA A 86 -2.42 5.43 -2.19
C ALA A 86 -2.47 6.37 -0.98
N GLN A 87 -2.05 7.62 -1.15
CA GLN A 87 -2.17 8.65 -0.11
C GLN A 87 -3.64 8.94 0.21
N GLU A 88 -4.48 9.18 -0.79
CA GLU A 88 -5.92 9.42 -0.63
C GLU A 88 -6.61 8.26 0.10
N ARG A 89 -6.25 7.01 -0.24
CA ARG A 89 -6.75 5.83 0.44
C ARG A 89 -6.37 5.83 1.92
N TYR A 90 -5.12 6.16 2.26
CA TYR A 90 -4.71 6.24 3.66
C TYR A 90 -5.46 7.33 4.43
N GLU A 91 -5.63 8.51 3.83
CA GLU A 91 -6.43 9.60 4.41
C GLU A 91 -7.90 9.20 4.62
N HIS A 92 -8.47 8.43 3.70
CA HIS A 92 -9.80 7.87 3.88
C HIS A 92 -9.87 6.90 5.07
N LEU A 93 -8.87 6.02 5.23
CA LEU A 93 -8.81 5.11 6.39
C LEU A 93 -8.69 5.88 7.71
N LEU A 94 -7.94 6.98 7.75
CA LEU A 94 -7.90 7.86 8.93
C LEU A 94 -9.28 8.47 9.24
N LYS A 95 -10.04 8.89 8.22
CA LYS A 95 -11.42 9.37 8.40
C LYS A 95 -12.34 8.28 8.97
N LEU A 96 -12.13 7.01 8.62
CA LEU A 96 -12.87 5.90 9.22
C LEU A 96 -12.51 5.70 10.70
N VAL A 97 -11.24 5.88 11.08
CA VAL A 97 -10.85 5.87 12.50
C VAL A 97 -11.63 6.94 13.25
N GLU A 98 -11.70 8.16 12.74
CA GLU A 98 -12.44 9.27 13.38
C GLU A 98 -13.97 9.05 13.38
N LEU A 99 -14.53 8.53 12.30
CA LEU A 99 -15.98 8.28 12.16
C LEU A 99 -16.52 7.31 13.21
N TYR A 100 -15.71 6.32 13.58
CA TYR A 100 -16.08 5.26 14.51
C TYR A 100 -15.61 5.51 15.95
N LYS A 101 -15.00 6.67 16.25
CA LYS A 101 -14.72 7.10 17.63
C LYS A 101 -16.02 7.31 18.40
#